data_AF-A0A8I0ADQ4-F1
#
_entry.id   AF-A0A8I0ADQ4-F1
#
_cell.length_a   1.000
_cell.length_b   1.000
_cell.length_c   1.000
_cell.angle_alpha   90.00
_cell.angle_beta   90.00
_cell.angle_gamma   90.00
#
_symmetry.space_group_name_H-M   'P 1'
#
loop_
_entity.id
_entity.type
_entity.pdbx_description
1 polymer ?
#
loop_
_entity_poly.entity_id
_entity_poly.type
_entity_poly.pdbx_seq_one_letter_code
_entity_poly.pdbx_strand_id
1 'polypeptide(L)' 'MKSLGVVRKVDKLRRVAIPVEVRELLNLKDGDSLEFFKDDEGVIIRKHNPSINKKY' A
#
# COMPACT_ATOMS: atom_id res chain seq x y z
N MET A 1 -2.50 -8.16 -12.40
CA MET A 1 -1.60 -7.76 -11.30
C MET A 1 -0.23 -8.37 -11.56
N LYS A 2 0.87 -7.66 -11.25
CA LYS A 2 2.23 -8.21 -11.38
C LYS A 2 2.79 -8.45 -9.98
N SER A 3 3.23 -9.67 -9.70
CA SER A 3 3.89 -9.98 -8.43
C SER A 3 5.27 -9.31 -8.38
N LEU A 4 5.59 -8.72 -7.23
CA LEU A 4 6.94 -8.22 -6.94
C LEU A 4 7.85 -9.31 -6.35
N GLY A 5 7.31 -10.49 -6.04
CA GLY A 5 8.08 -11.63 -5.50
C GLY A 5 8.62 -11.44 -4.08
N VAL A 6 8.20 -10.38 -3.37
CA VAL A 6 8.67 -10.07 -2.01
C VAL A 6 7.67 -10.55 -0.97
N VAL A 7 8.15 -11.28 0.04
CA VAL A 7 7.36 -11.75 1.18
C VAL A 7 7.83 -11.06 2.47
N ARG A 8 6.89 -10.53 3.25
CA ARG A 8 7.17 -9.94 4.58
C ARG A 8 6.27 -10.56 5.63
N LYS A 9 6.86 -10.83 6.80
CA LYS A 9 6.11 -11.27 7.97
C LYS A 9 5.40 -10.08 8.61
N VAL A 10 4.28 -10.38 9.24
CA VAL A 10 3.56 -9.44 10.09
C VAL A 10 4.36 -9.24 11.38
N ASP A 11 4.52 -7.98 11.82
CA ASP A 11 5.20 -7.65 13.06
C ASP A 11 4.32 -7.91 14.31
N LYS A 12 4.88 -7.70 15.50
CA LYS A 12 4.15 -7.91 16.77
C LYS A 12 2.95 -6.97 16.95
N LEU A 13 2.90 -5.88 16.21
CA LEU A 13 1.81 -4.90 16.22
C LEU A 13 0.80 -5.14 15.10
N ARG A 14 0.88 -6.30 14.41
CA ARG A 14 0.00 -6.67 13.30
C ARG A 14 0.16 -5.81 12.05
N ARG A 15 1.33 -5.21 11.85
CA ARG A 15 1.65 -4.40 10.66
C ARG A 15 2.56 -5.17 9.71
N VAL A 16 2.58 -4.76 8.44
CA VAL A 16 3.54 -5.24 7.44
C VAL A 16 4.39 -4.08 6.97
N ALA A 17 5.71 -4.25 6.98
CA ALA A 17 6.62 -3.25 6.45
C ALA A 17 6.59 -3.25 4.91
N ILE A 18 6.41 -2.08 4.30
CA ILE A 18 6.52 -1.91 2.86
C ILE A 18 8.02 -1.90 2.48
N PRO A 19 8.49 -2.83 1.63
CA PRO A 19 9.90 -2.87 1.20
C PRO A 19 10.35 -1.54 0.58
N VAL A 20 11.63 -1.21 0.68
CA VAL A 20 12.17 0.09 0.24
C VAL A 20 11.97 0.31 -1.26
N GLU A 21 12.12 -0.75 -2.05
CA GLU A 21 11.97 -0.76 -3.49
C GLU A 21 10.53 -0.42 -3.90
N VAL A 22 9.55 -0.92 -3.14
CA VAL A 22 8.12 -0.61 -3.37
C VAL A 22 7.80 0.84 -3.01
N ARG A 23 8.43 1.36 -1.95
CA ARG A 23 8.29 2.77 -1.55
C ARG A 23 8.82 3.70 -2.63
N GLU A 24 9.98 3.40 -3.21
CA GLU A 24 10.56 4.18 -4.31
C GLU A 24 9.69 4.12 -5.56
N LEU A 25 9.26 2.92 -5.98
CA LEU A 25 8.40 2.73 -7.16
C LEU A 25 7.06 3.49 -7.06
N LEU A 26 6.47 3.55 -5.86
CA LEU A 26 5.21 4.25 -5.62
C LEU A 26 5.40 5.71 -5.14
N ASN A 27 6.66 6.18 -5.06
CA ASN A 27 7.04 7.47 -4.50
C ASN A 27 6.33 7.74 -3.16
N LEU A 28 6.37 6.75 -2.25
CA LEU A 28 5.79 6.82 -0.92
C LEU A 28 6.77 7.48 0.04
N LYS A 29 6.33 8.57 0.65
CA LYS A 29 7.08 9.29 1.67
C LYS A 29 6.46 9.07 3.05
N ASP A 30 7.23 9.34 4.09
CA ASP A 30 6.72 9.32 5.47
C ASP A 30 5.53 10.28 5.59
N GLY A 31 4.43 9.77 6.14
CA GLY A 31 3.17 10.52 6.25
C GLY A 31 2.22 10.39 5.04
N ASP A 32 2.65 9.79 3.92
CA ASP A 32 1.74 9.51 2.81
C ASP A 32 0.63 8.56 3.24
N SER A 33 -0.60 8.88 2.84
CA SER A 33 -1.77 8.05 3.10
C SER A 33 -1.86 6.91 2.09
N LEU A 34 -2.23 5.72 2.58
CA LEU A 34 -2.49 4.54 1.77
C LEU A 34 -3.93 4.09 1.99
N GLU A 35 -4.56 3.65 0.92
CA GLU A 35 -5.93 3.13 0.92
C GLU A 35 -5.91 1.62 0.75
N PHE A 36 -6.71 0.94 1.57
CA PHE A 36 -6.82 -0.52 1.60
C PHE A 36 -8.13 -0.93 0.93
N PHE A 37 -8.02 -1.81 -0.04
CA PHE A 37 -9.13 -2.46 -0.72
C PHE A 37 -9.12 -3.95 -0.39
N LYS A 38 -10.30 -4.54 -0.29
CA LYS A 38 -10.51 -5.97 -0.04
C LYS A 38 -11.27 -6.56 -1.22
N ASP A 39 -10.87 -7.76 -1.63
CA ASP A 39 -11.64 -8.66 -2.48
C ASP A 39 -11.51 -10.11 -1.95
N ASP A 40 -11.99 -11.08 -2.72
CA ASP A 40 -11.94 -12.51 -2.34
C ASP A 40 -10.52 -13.10 -2.47
N GLU A 41 -9.62 -12.45 -3.22
CA GLU A 41 -8.24 -12.89 -3.42
C GLU A 41 -7.29 -12.31 -2.37
N GLY A 42 -7.67 -11.20 -1.72
CA GLY A 42 -6.99 -10.66 -0.55
C GLY A 42 -7.14 -9.16 -0.37
N VAL A 43 -6.00 -8.50 -0.16
CA VAL A 43 -5.91 -7.06 0.14
C VAL A 43 -5.04 -6.37 -0.88
N ILE A 44 -5.55 -5.27 -1.45
CA ILE A 44 -4.83 -4.40 -2.38
C ILE A 44 -4.59 -3.05 -1.69
N ILE A 45 -3.35 -2.56 -1.76
CA ILE A 45 -2.96 -1.26 -1.18
C ILE A 45 -2.65 -0.29 -2.33
N ARG A 46 -3.18 0.93 -2.27
CA ARG A 46 -2.91 2.00 -3.26
C ARG A 46 -2.54 3.30 -2.56
N LYS A 47 -1.73 4.13 -3.24
CA LYS A 47 -1.47 5.50 -2.77
C LYS A 47 -2.76 6.30 -2.76
N HIS A 48 -3.14 6.81 -1.60
CA HIS A 48 -4.33 7.63 -1.47
C HIS A 48 -4.01 9.04 -1.99
N ASN A 49 -4.82 9.53 -2.92
CA ASN A 49 -4.73 10.90 -3.43
C ASN A 49 -6.03 11.65 -3.12
N PRO A 50 -6.06 12.44 -2.02
CA PRO A 50 -7.29 13.09 -1.56
C PRO A 50 -7.86 14.09 -2.59
N SER A 51 -7.03 14.57 -3.51
CA SER A 51 -7.39 15.51 -4.58
C SER A 51 -8.42 14.95 -5.56
N ILE A 52 -8.46 13.62 -5.75
CA ILE A 52 -9.32 12.98 -6.76
C ILE A 52 -10.72 12.68 -6.21
N ASN A 53 -10.90 12.71 -4.88
CA ASN A 53 -12.17 12.35 -4.23
C ASN A 53 -13.11 13.54 -3.96
N LYS A 54 -12.80 14.75 -4.46
CA LYS A 54 -13.76 15.85 -4.54
C LYS A 54 -14.53 15.78 -5.87
N LYS A 55 -15.37 14.74 -6.02
CA LYS A 55 -16.49 14.82 -6.97
C LYS A 55 -17.61 15.59 -6.27
N TYR A 56 -17.72 16.88 -6.59
CA TYR A 56 -19.01 17.57 -6.58
C TYR A 56 -19.92 16.95 -7.64
#